data_AF-A0A1S1J363-F1
#
_entry.id   AF-A0A1S1J363-F1
#
_cell.length_a   1.000
_cell.length_b   1.000
_cell.length_c   1.000
_cell.angle_alpha   90.00
_cell.angle_beta   90.00
_cell.angle_gamma   90.00
#
_symmetry.space_group_name_H-M   'P 1'
#
loop_
_entity.id
_entity.type
_entity.pdbx_description
1 polymer ?
#
loop_
_entity_poly.entity_id
_entity_poly.type
_entity_poly.pdbx_seq_one_letter_code
_entity_poly.pdbx_strand_id
1 'polypeptide(L)' 'MEYKYEINQKVVCLGKRCIVRATKKLPQKFTNNPYFREEIRPQKDYLLYIFDKYEDGNEVYSGTLDVYENQVEFGNW' A
#
# COMPACT_ATOMS: atom_id res chain seq x y z
N MET A 1 -8.03 -1.08 17.80
CA MET A 1 -7.13 -0.46 16.82
C MET A 1 -7.92 -0.12 15.58
N GLU A 2 -8.26 1.16 15.49
CA GLU A 2 -8.78 1.82 14.30
C GLU A 2 -7.56 2.22 13.46
N TYR A 3 -7.56 1.93 12.16
CA TYR A 3 -6.47 2.33 11.28
C TYR A 3 -6.71 3.77 10.84
N LYS A 4 -5.68 4.61 10.92
CA LYS A 4 -5.76 6.00 10.48
C LYS A 4 -5.92 6.15 8.96
N TYR A 5 -5.43 5.20 8.18
CA TYR A 5 -5.44 5.25 6.71
C TYR A 5 -6.22 4.08 6.10
N GLU A 6 -6.99 4.36 5.05
CA GLU A 6 -7.84 3.40 4.35
C GLU A 6 -7.12 2.71 3.19
N ILE A 7 -7.60 1.53 2.78
CA ILE A 7 -7.10 0.86 1.58
C ILE A 7 -7.39 1.73 0.35
N ASN A 8 -6.42 1.80 -0.56
CA ASN A 8 -6.39 2.67 -1.74
C ASN A 8 -6.24 4.17 -1.45
N GLN A 9 -6.03 4.57 -0.20
CA GLN A 9 -5.72 5.96 0.13
C GLN A 9 -4.31 6.32 -0.35
N LYS A 10 -4.18 7.49 -1.00
CA LYS A 10 -2.90 8.08 -1.38
C LYS A 10 -2.26 8.75 -0.17
N VAL A 11 -0.98 8.47 0.07
CA VAL A 11 -0.21 8.97 1.21
C VAL A 11 1.22 9.29 0.78
N VAL A 12 1.96 9.99 1.64
CA VAL A 12 3.40 10.18 1.47
C VAL A 12 4.11 9.38 2.56
N CYS A 13 5.21 8.73 2.21
CA CYS A 13 6.04 8.02 3.19
C CYS A 13 7.51 8.18 2.78
N LEU A 14 8.34 8.70 3.70
CA LEU A 14 9.76 8.96 3.45
C LEU A 14 9.98 9.83 2.19
N GLY A 15 9.14 10.85 2.00
CA GLY A 15 9.16 11.73 0.82
C GLY A 15 8.71 11.08 -0.50
N LYS A 16 8.25 9.81 -0.49
CA LYS A 16 7.75 9.12 -1.68
C LYS A 16 6.22 9.07 -1.69
N ARG A 17 5.64 9.31 -2.87
CA ARG A 17 4.20 9.13 -3.10
C ARG A 17 3.85 7.66 -3.09
N CYS A 18 2.85 7.30 -2.31
CA CYS A 18 2.46 5.91 -2.11
C CYS A 18 0.94 5.74 -2.09
N ILE A 19 0.49 4.49 -2.23
CA ILE A 19 -0.91 4.10 -2.01
C ILE A 19 -0.97 2.95 -1.01
N VAL A 20 -1.93 3.00 -0.08
CA VAL A 20 -2.17 1.92 0.87
C VAL A 20 -2.79 0.74 0.15
N ARG A 21 -2.19 -0.45 0.24
CA ARG A 21 -2.74 -1.68 -0.38
C ARG A 21 -3.16 -2.76 0.60
N ALA A 22 -2.57 -2.77 1.79
CA ALA A 22 -2.99 -3.70 2.84
C ALA A 22 -2.76 -3.12 4.24
N THR A 23 -3.53 -3.63 5.19
CA THR A 23 -3.29 -3.51 6.63
C THR A 23 -3.21 -4.90 7.26
N LYS A 24 -2.78 -5.00 8.52
CA LYS A 24 -2.79 -6.29 9.25
C LYS A 24 -4.17 -6.96 9.29
N LYS A 25 -5.27 -6.19 9.37
CA LYS A 25 -6.63 -6.75 9.33
C LYS A 25 -7.10 -7.02 7.91
N LEU A 26 -6.78 -6.11 6.97
CA LEU A 26 -7.25 -6.16 5.59
C LEU A 26 -6.07 -6.42 4.64
N PRO A 27 -5.73 -7.70 4.39
CA PRO A 27 -4.66 -8.05 3.46
C PRO A 27 -5.02 -7.70 2.03
N GLN A 28 -3.98 -7.58 1.20
CA GLN A 28 -4.16 -7.53 -0.25
C GLN A 28 -4.38 -8.94 -0.79
N LYS A 29 -5.52 -9.16 -1.44
CA LYS A 29 -5.85 -10.42 -2.12
C LYS A 29 -5.47 -10.34 -3.59
N PHE A 30 -4.89 -11.41 -4.13
CA PHE A 30 -4.62 -11.54 -5.57
C PHE A 30 -5.68 -12.44 -6.18
N THR A 31 -6.40 -11.92 -7.18
CA THR A 31 -7.56 -12.58 -7.80
C THR A 31 -7.19 -13.70 -8.77
N ASN A 32 -5.94 -13.75 -9.25
CA ASN A 32 -5.52 -14.63 -10.36
C ASN A 32 -4.41 -15.62 -9.98
N ASN A 33 -4.56 -16.39 -8.90
CA ASN A 33 -3.63 -17.48 -8.62
C ASN A 33 -4.37 -18.82 -8.34
N PRO A 34 -4.33 -19.79 -9.26
CA PRO A 34 -4.96 -21.11 -9.09
C PRO A 34 -4.26 -22.00 -8.03
N TYR A 35 -3.11 -21.57 -7.49
CA TYR A 35 -2.31 -22.34 -6.53
C TYR A 35 -2.32 -21.81 -5.09
N PHE A 36 -3.30 -20.97 -4.70
CA PHE A 36 -3.49 -20.53 -3.31
C PHE A 36 -2.20 -20.02 -2.63
N ARG A 37 -1.57 -18.98 -3.16
CA ARG A 37 -0.73 -18.06 -2.36
C ARG A 37 -1.42 -16.70 -2.37
N GLU A 38 -2.43 -16.54 -1.51
CA GLU A 38 -2.36 -16.20 -0.07
C GLU A 38 -1.99 -14.74 0.13
N GLU A 39 -3.05 -13.94 0.23
CA GLU A 39 -3.13 -12.69 0.97
C GLU A 39 -1.78 -12.10 1.45
N ILE A 40 -1.34 -10.98 0.86
CA ILE A 40 -0.18 -10.26 1.41
C ILE A 40 -0.64 -9.47 2.63
N ARG A 41 -0.08 -9.82 3.79
CA ARG A 41 -0.23 -9.08 5.05
C ARG A 41 1.08 -8.35 5.36
N PRO A 42 1.02 -7.04 5.70
CA PRO A 42 2.20 -6.36 6.24
C PRO A 42 2.57 -6.94 7.60
N GLN A 43 3.87 -6.98 7.89
CA GLN A 43 4.42 -7.29 9.22
C GLN A 43 4.21 -6.12 10.19
N LYS A 44 4.23 -4.87 9.70
CA LYS A 44 3.92 -3.66 10.47
C LYS A 44 2.45 -3.28 10.30
N ASP A 45 2.11 -2.00 10.21
CA ASP A 45 0.71 -1.57 10.22
C ASP A 45 0.12 -1.52 8.81
N TYR A 46 0.92 -1.05 7.83
CA TYR A 46 0.51 -0.82 6.46
C TYR A 46 1.50 -1.39 5.45
N LEU A 47 0.97 -1.93 4.36
CA LEU A 47 1.70 -2.18 3.13
C LEU A 47 1.38 -1.06 2.14
N LEU A 48 2.40 -0.31 1.74
CA LEU A 48 2.29 0.76 0.77
C LEU A 48 2.91 0.34 -0.54
N TYR A 49 2.35 0.80 -1.65
CA TYR A 49 2.94 0.67 -2.99
C TYR A 49 3.48 2.05 -3.40
N ILE A 50 4.74 2.09 -3.82
CA ILE A 50 5.42 3.32 -4.20
C ILE A 50 5.01 3.67 -5.62
N PHE A 51 4.41 4.85 -5.80
CA PHE A 51 4.11 5.37 -7.12
C PHE A 51 5.41 5.68 -7.86
N ASP A 52 5.49 5.22 -9.10
CA ASP A 52 6.65 5.44 -9.96
C ASP A 52 6.34 6.48 -11.03
N LYS A 53 5.37 6.18 -11.90
CA LYS A 53 5.02 7.00 -13.06
C LYS A 53 3.60 6.70 -13.54
N TYR A 54 3.12 7.55 -14.45
CA TYR A 54 1.97 7.22 -15.28
C TYR A 54 2.44 6.56 -16.57
N GLU A 55 1.81 5.46 -16.96
CA GLU A 55 2.05 4.77 -18.23
C GLU A 55 0.68 4.46 -18.86
N ASP A 56 0.46 4.96 -20.08
CA ASP A 56 -0.82 4.84 -20.79
C ASP A 56 -2.05 5.28 -19.97
N GLY A 57 -1.89 6.34 -19.18
CA GLY A 57 -2.95 6.88 -18.31
C GLY A 57 -3.17 6.10 -17.01
N ASN A 58 -2.39 5.04 -16.76
CA ASN A 58 -2.48 4.23 -15.56
C ASN A 58 -1.33 4.52 -14.60
N GLU A 59 -1.60 4.45 -13.30
CA GLU A 59 -0.58 4.57 -12.26
C GLU A 59 0.25 3.28 -12.19
N VAL A 60 1.54 3.39 -12.44
CA VAL A 60 2.51 2.30 -12.29
C VAL A 60 3.20 2.44 -10.94
N TYR A 61 3.30 1.32 -10.24
CA TYR A 61 3.91 1.22 -8.92
C TYR A 61 5.11 0.27 -8.99
N SER A 62 6.30 0.72 -8.59
CA SER A 62 7.56 -0.01 -8.82
C SER A 62 8.18 -0.61 -7.55
N GLY A 63 7.51 -0.53 -6.40
CA GLY A 63 8.01 -1.11 -5.15
C GLY A 63 6.98 -1.09 -4.03
N THR A 64 7.31 -1.74 -2.93
CA THR A 64 6.47 -1.80 -1.73
C THR A 64 7.23 -1.35 -0.48
N LEU A 65 6.49 -0.83 0.50
CA LEU A 65 7.00 -0.47 1.83
C LEU A 65 6.11 -1.10 2.89
N ASP A 66 6.73 -1.79 3.84
CA ASP A 66 6.09 -2.29 5.05
C ASP A 66 6.43 -1.30 6.19
N VAL A 67 5.43 -0.57 6.69
CA VAL A 67 5.64 0.61 7.56
C VAL A 67 4.71 0.64 8.76
N TYR A 68 5.18 1.27 9.83
CA TYR A 68 4.32 1.65 10.97
C TYR A 68 3.53 2.92 10.66
N GLU A 69 2.42 3.12 11.35
CA GLU A 69 1.55 4.29 11.15
C GLU A 69 2.29 5.62 11.28
N ASN A 70 3.22 5.72 12.23
CA ASN A 70 4.00 6.92 12.51
C ASN A 70 5.03 7.27 11.42
N GLN A 71 5.27 6.38 10.45
CA GLN A 71 6.15 6.63 9.31
C GLN A 71 5.39 7.18 8.09
N VAL A 72 4.05 7.20 8.15
CA VAL A 72 3.19 7.69 7.07
C VAL A 72 2.87 9.16 7.31
N GLU A 73 3.29 9.98 6.38
CA GLU A 73 3.04 11.42 6.34
C GLU A 73 1.71 11.66 5.62
N PHE A 74 0.80 12.39 6.26
CA PHE A 74 -0.42 12.82 5.59
C PHE A 74 -0.07 13.94 4.61
N GLY A 75 -0.20 13.66 3.33
CA GLY A 75 -0.01 14.63 2.27
C GLY A 75 -0.93 14.30 1.10
N ASN A 76 -1.71 15.28 0.65
CA ASN A 76 -2.40 15.21 -0.62
C ASN A 76 -1.32 15.11 -1.71
N TRP A 77 -1.15 13.90 -2.26
CA TRP A 77 -0.58 13.74 -3.59
C TRP A 77 -1.64 14.17 -4.61
#